data_AF-A0A0F2DVS8-F1
#
_entry.id   AF-A0A0F2DVS8-F1
#
_cell.length_a   1.000
_cell.length_b   1.000
_cell.length_c   1.000
_cell.angle_alpha   90.00
_cell.angle_beta   90.00
_cell.angle_gamma   90.00
#
_symmetry.space_group_name_H-M   'P 1'
#
loop_
_entity.id
_entity.type
_entity.pdbx_description
1 polymer ?
#
loop_
_entity_poly.entity_id
_entity_poly.type
_entity_poly.pdbx_seq_one_letter_code
_entity_poly.pdbx_strand_id
1 'polypeptide(L)'
;MLQNEKYKGDALLQKTYTVDFLTKKRIDNDGQVNQYYIENNHEPILDKEKWEIVQLEIARRKRFREQYKLQFYIMQKENNPFTTKVFCAECGSAFGRKNWTTSRGKRKVWQCNNRYRIKGQIGCLNNHIDEEMLEKAFMKAVGILQDHRSDVVAKWQKLEQGANLLHKHYAKQMYQILDLDKFDGVIMNRVLDHISISEAGQIVVTFLEGTEVDL
;
A
#
# COMPACT_ATOMS: atom_id res chain seq x y z
N MET A 1 6.00 3.59 16.62
CA MET A 1 7.45 3.88 16.58
C MET A 1 7.81 4.85 15.46
N LEU A 2 7.42 4.60 14.20
CA LEU A 2 7.83 5.41 13.02
C LEU A 2 7.40 6.89 12.99
N GLN A 3 6.52 7.33 13.90
CA GLN A 3 6.00 8.72 13.95
C GLN A 3 6.73 9.58 14.98
N ASN A 4 7.77 9.04 15.64
CA ASN A 4 8.51 9.78 16.66
C ASN A 4 9.35 10.87 15.99
N GLU A 5 9.14 12.12 16.40
CA GLU A 5 9.83 13.30 15.89
C GLU A 5 11.34 13.26 16.16
N LYS A 6 11.76 12.51 17.18
CA LYS A 6 13.18 12.33 17.51
C LYS A 6 13.99 11.75 16.36
N TYR A 7 13.38 10.91 15.52
CA TYR A 7 14.10 10.34 14.39
C TYR A 7 14.52 11.38 13.35
N LYS A 8 13.81 12.51 13.25
CA LYS A 8 14.17 13.63 12.37
C LYS A 8 14.99 14.73 13.07
N GLY A 9 15.49 14.46 14.28
CA GLY A 9 16.33 15.38 15.06
C GLY A 9 15.56 16.34 15.97
N ASP A 10 14.23 16.31 15.96
CA ASP A 10 13.39 17.23 16.72
C ASP A 10 13.03 16.65 18.10
N ALA A 11 12.57 17.50 19.02
CA ALA A 11 12.16 17.07 20.34
C ALA A 11 10.91 17.81 20.82
N LEU A 12 9.86 17.07 21.19
CA LEU A 12 8.74 17.61 21.94
C LEU A 12 8.97 17.33 23.43
N LEU A 13 9.23 18.41 24.19
CA LEU A 13 9.41 18.36 25.63
C LEU A 13 8.06 18.35 26.36
N GLN A 14 8.03 17.75 27.55
CA GLN A 14 6.86 17.77 28.44
C GLN A 14 5.59 17.11 27.84
N LYS A 15 5.76 16.00 27.11
CA LYS A 15 4.65 15.14 26.63
C LYS A 15 3.79 14.58 27.77
N THR A 16 4.34 14.47 28.97
CA THR A 16 3.63 14.04 30.18
C THR A 16 4.01 14.93 31.35
N TYR A 17 3.11 15.08 32.31
CA TYR A 17 3.34 15.86 33.53
C TYR A 17 2.85 15.08 34.77
N THR A 18 3.35 15.48 35.95
CA THR A 18 2.96 14.87 37.22
C THR A 18 1.72 15.56 37.75
N VAL A 19 0.62 14.83 37.90
CA VAL A 19 -0.65 15.36 38.43
C VAL A 19 -0.64 15.40 39.94
N ASP A 20 -0.07 14.36 40.54
CA ASP A 20 -0.02 14.19 41.98
C ASP A 20 1.42 13.91 42.40
N PHE A 21 1.95 14.81 43.20
CA PHE A 21 3.33 14.77 43.69
C PHE A 21 3.55 13.67 44.73
N LEU A 22 2.51 13.28 45.49
CA LEU A 22 2.60 12.20 46.49
C LEU A 22 2.67 10.83 45.81
N THR A 23 1.77 10.58 44.87
CA THR A 23 1.71 9.29 44.16
C THR A 23 2.66 9.23 42.96
N LYS A 24 3.30 10.34 42.59
CA LYS A 24 4.13 10.51 41.38
C LYS A 24 3.40 10.09 40.10
N LYS A 25 2.07 10.18 40.10
CA LYS A 25 1.24 9.81 38.96
C LYS A 25 1.48 10.78 37.80
N ARG A 26 1.93 10.24 36.67
CA ARG A 26 2.13 11.00 35.42
C ARG A 26 1.02 10.68 34.44
N ILE A 27 0.52 11.70 33.76
CA ILE A 27 -0.44 11.56 32.67
C ILE A 27 0.06 12.30 31.42
N ASP A 28 -0.53 11.97 30.28
CA ASP A 28 -0.28 12.68 29.02
C ASP A 28 -0.74 14.14 29.13
N ASN A 29 0.05 15.02 28.53
CA ASN A 29 -0.20 16.46 28.53
C ASN A 29 -0.93 16.85 27.24
N ASP A 30 -2.23 17.07 27.36
CA ASP A 30 -3.14 17.52 26.31
C ASP A 30 -3.37 19.05 26.35
N GLY A 31 -2.47 19.78 27.00
CA GLY A 31 -2.53 21.25 27.14
C GLY A 31 -2.72 21.73 28.57
N GLN A 32 -2.67 20.85 29.57
CA GLN A 32 -2.73 21.25 30.98
C GLN A 32 -1.50 22.05 31.40
N VAL A 33 -0.35 21.79 30.78
CA VAL A 33 0.89 22.55 30.98
C VAL A 33 1.57 22.81 29.64
N ASN A 34 2.41 23.86 29.57
CA ASN A 34 3.09 24.23 28.34
C ASN A 34 3.94 23.06 27.79
N GLN A 35 3.88 22.88 26.47
CA GLN A 35 4.76 21.98 25.72
C GLN A 35 5.67 22.81 24.82
N TYR A 36 6.90 22.36 24.66
CA TYR A 36 7.89 23.04 23.81
C TYR A 36 8.35 22.09 22.72
N TYR A 37 8.19 22.51 21.47
CA TYR A 37 8.72 21.81 20.31
C TYR A 37 10.02 22.46 19.89
N ILE A 38 11.11 21.69 19.89
CA ILE A 38 12.45 22.15 19.52
C ILE A 38 12.84 21.46 18.23
N GLU A 39 13.08 22.26 17.18
CA GLU A 39 13.62 21.79 15.93
C GLU A 39 15.14 21.63 16.01
N ASN A 40 15.68 20.60 15.35
CA ASN A 40 17.12 20.32 15.30
C ASN A 40 17.78 20.20 16.70
N ASN A 41 17.05 19.66 17.67
CA ASN A 41 17.55 19.47 19.03
C ASN A 41 18.79 18.55 19.08
N HIS A 42 18.88 17.57 18.18
CA HIS A 42 19.99 16.64 18.08
C HIS A 42 20.19 16.18 16.64
N GLU A 43 21.32 15.54 16.37
CA GLU A 43 21.59 14.94 15.08
C GLU A 43 20.49 13.94 14.70
N PRO A 44 19.86 14.09 13.52
CA PRO A 44 18.77 13.21 13.11
C PRO A 44 19.28 11.79 12.86
N ILE A 45 18.50 10.80 13.30
CA ILE A 45 18.76 9.38 13.00
C ILE A 45 18.40 9.08 11.53
N LEU A 46 17.38 9.77 11.00
CA LEU A 46 16.91 9.67 9.62
C LEU A 46 16.82 11.07 9.01
N ASP A 47 17.18 11.18 7.74
CA ASP A 47 16.97 12.40 6.97
C ASP A 47 15.51 12.88 7.08
N LYS A 48 15.31 14.19 7.25
CA LYS A 48 13.98 14.79 7.42
C LYS A 48 13.04 14.41 6.27
N GLU A 49 13.51 14.48 5.03
CA GLU A 49 12.73 14.09 3.83
C GLU A 49 12.29 12.62 3.90
N LYS A 50 13.18 11.70 4.33
CA LYS A 50 12.82 10.27 4.49
C LYS A 50 11.77 10.08 5.59
N TRP A 51 11.91 10.78 6.72
CA TRP A 51 10.93 10.73 7.80
C TRP A 51 9.56 11.23 7.35
N GLU A 52 9.53 12.30 6.56
CA GLU A 52 8.30 12.86 5.97
C GLU A 52 7.64 11.90 4.98
N ILE A 53 8.42 11.26 4.08
CA ILE A 53 7.91 10.22 3.18
C ILE A 53 7.23 9.09 3.98
N VAL A 54 7.84 8.67 5.09
CA VAL A 54 7.24 7.63 5.96
C VAL A 54 5.92 8.10 6.56
N GLN A 55 5.81 9.36 7.02
CA GLN A 55 4.54 9.88 7.54
C GLN A 55 3.47 9.94 6.45
N LEU A 56 3.84 10.40 5.24
CA LEU A 56 2.95 10.44 4.08
C LEU A 56 2.47 9.05 3.69
N GLU A 57 3.35 8.04 3.75
CA GLU A 57 3.00 6.66 3.46
C GLU A 57 2.07 6.05 4.51
N ILE A 58 2.27 6.35 5.79
CA ILE A 58 1.34 5.96 6.86
C ILE A 58 -0.05 6.55 6.60
N ALA A 59 -0.12 7.84 6.25
CA ALA A 59 -1.37 8.51 5.92
C ALA A 59 -2.03 7.95 4.65
N ARG A 60 -1.26 7.64 3.61
CA ARG A 60 -1.74 7.00 2.37
C ARG A 60 -2.33 5.62 2.66
N ARG A 61 -1.62 4.76 3.41
CA ARG A 61 -2.15 3.45 3.81
C ARG A 61 -3.40 3.54 4.67
N LYS A 62 -3.50 4.54 5.56
CA LYS A 62 -4.71 4.78 6.34
C LYS A 62 -5.90 5.11 5.42
N ARG A 63 -5.75 6.08 4.52
CA ARG A 63 -6.77 6.46 3.53
C ARG A 63 -7.18 5.28 2.65
N PHE A 64 -6.21 4.51 2.17
CA PHE A 64 -6.46 3.32 1.36
C PHE A 64 -7.32 2.28 2.09
N ARG A 65 -7.02 2.02 3.38
CA ARG A 65 -7.84 1.12 4.19
C ARG A 65 -9.27 1.63 4.38
N GLU A 66 -9.43 2.93 4.59
CA GLU A 66 -10.76 3.55 4.74
C GLU A 66 -11.57 3.46 3.45
N GLN A 67 -10.96 3.79 2.31
CA GLN A 67 -11.56 3.70 0.97
C GLN A 67 -12.07 2.29 0.66
N TYR A 68 -11.22 1.28 0.87
CA TYR A 68 -11.54 -0.12 0.55
C TYR A 68 -12.12 -0.92 1.72
N LYS A 69 -12.44 -0.24 2.84
CA LYS A 69 -13.03 -0.84 4.06
C LYS A 69 -12.21 -2.04 4.59
N LEU A 70 -10.89 -1.92 4.52
CA LEU A 70 -9.95 -2.95 4.98
C LEU A 70 -9.63 -2.79 6.46
N GLN A 71 -9.63 -3.90 7.19
CA GLN A 71 -9.19 -3.90 8.60
C GLN A 71 -7.68 -3.68 8.72
N PHE A 72 -6.90 -4.24 7.79
CA PHE A 72 -5.44 -4.21 7.79
C PHE A 72 -4.90 -3.96 6.38
N TYR A 73 -3.66 -3.47 6.30
CA TYR A 73 -2.89 -3.34 5.07
C TYR A 73 -1.65 -4.23 5.22
N ILE A 74 -1.62 -5.37 4.54
CA ILE A 74 -0.58 -6.40 4.71
C ILE A 74 0.09 -6.66 3.39
N MET A 75 1.42 -6.56 3.37
CA MET A 75 2.25 -6.93 2.23
C MET A 75 2.91 -8.26 2.53
N GLN A 76 2.57 -9.30 1.76
CA GLN A 76 3.27 -10.58 1.79
C GLN A 76 4.04 -10.74 0.48
N LYS A 77 5.16 -11.47 0.53
CA LYS A 77 6.05 -11.60 -0.62
C LYS A 77 5.80 -12.89 -1.40
N GLU A 78 5.80 -14.02 -0.72
CA GLU A 78 5.81 -15.35 -1.35
C GLU A 78 4.48 -16.08 -1.18
N ASN A 79 4.01 -16.21 0.06
CA ASN A 79 2.89 -17.11 0.34
C ASN A 79 1.51 -16.53 0.02
N ASN A 80 1.36 -15.21 -0.19
CA ASN A 80 0.09 -14.56 -0.51
C ASN A 80 0.27 -13.11 -1.06
N PRO A 81 0.97 -12.93 -2.19
CA PRO A 81 1.46 -11.62 -2.64
C PRO A 81 0.35 -10.57 -2.84
N PHE A 82 -0.81 -11.00 -3.34
CA PHE A 82 -1.92 -10.11 -3.69
C PHE A 82 -2.85 -9.76 -2.51
N THR A 83 -2.48 -10.11 -1.27
CA THR A 83 -3.28 -9.75 -0.09
C THR A 83 -3.46 -8.24 -0.01
N THR A 84 -4.69 -7.77 0.22
CA THR A 84 -5.04 -6.34 0.28
C THR A 84 -4.78 -5.55 -1.01
N LYS A 85 -4.62 -6.22 -2.16
CA LYS A 85 -4.33 -5.58 -3.44
C LYS A 85 -5.35 -5.84 -4.54
N VAL A 86 -6.28 -6.78 -4.40
CA VAL A 86 -7.23 -7.14 -5.47
C VAL A 86 -8.65 -6.78 -5.08
N PHE A 87 -9.36 -6.07 -5.94
CA PHE A 87 -10.70 -5.53 -5.67
C PHE A 87 -11.67 -5.79 -6.83
N CYS A 88 -12.95 -5.91 -6.50
CA CYS A 88 -14.03 -5.99 -7.47
C CYS A 88 -14.38 -4.60 -7.98
N ALA A 89 -14.40 -4.39 -9.30
CA ALA A 89 -14.76 -3.11 -9.90
C ALA A 89 -16.24 -2.74 -9.65
N GLU A 90 -17.13 -3.75 -9.50
CA GLU A 90 -18.58 -3.54 -9.36
C GLU A 90 -18.98 -3.22 -7.92
N CYS A 91 -18.56 -4.05 -6.96
CA CYS A 91 -18.97 -3.90 -5.57
C CYS A 91 -17.91 -3.26 -4.66
N GLY A 92 -16.73 -2.94 -5.19
CA GLY A 92 -15.61 -2.33 -4.46
C GLY A 92 -14.99 -3.20 -3.36
N SER A 93 -15.49 -4.43 -3.18
CA SER A 93 -15.04 -5.33 -2.12
C SER A 93 -13.74 -6.03 -2.52
N ALA A 94 -12.88 -6.27 -1.53
CA ALA A 94 -11.64 -7.00 -1.74
C ALA A 94 -11.90 -8.46 -2.15
N PHE A 95 -11.02 -9.00 -3.00
CA PHE A 95 -10.92 -10.43 -3.24
C PHE A 95 -10.16 -11.10 -2.10
N GLY A 96 -10.61 -12.30 -1.72
CA GLY A 96 -9.95 -13.16 -0.77
C GLY A 96 -9.37 -14.39 -1.45
N ARG A 97 -8.17 -14.79 -1.03
CA ARG A 97 -7.55 -16.04 -1.46
C ARG A 97 -8.22 -17.24 -0.83
N LYS A 98 -8.55 -18.24 -1.66
CA LYS A 98 -9.17 -19.50 -1.29
C LYS A 98 -8.34 -20.64 -1.87
N ASN A 99 -8.17 -21.71 -1.09
CA ASN A 99 -7.56 -22.93 -1.57
C ASN A 99 -8.66 -23.88 -2.01
N TRP A 100 -8.78 -24.13 -3.31
CA TRP A 100 -9.74 -25.08 -3.85
C TRP A 100 -9.03 -26.40 -4.13
N THR A 101 -9.62 -27.49 -3.65
CA THR A 101 -9.15 -28.85 -3.95
C THR A 101 -10.05 -29.42 -5.04
N THR A 102 -9.45 -29.86 -6.13
CA THR A 102 -10.12 -30.53 -7.25
C THR A 102 -9.52 -31.92 -7.45
N SER A 103 -10.16 -32.76 -8.28
CA SER A 103 -9.60 -34.05 -8.67
C SER A 103 -8.24 -33.93 -9.39
N ARG A 104 -7.93 -32.76 -9.96
CA ARG A 104 -6.67 -32.44 -10.65
C ARG A 104 -5.61 -31.81 -9.74
N GLY A 105 -5.91 -31.60 -8.46
CA GLY A 105 -4.98 -31.03 -7.49
C GLY A 105 -5.52 -29.79 -6.77
N LYS A 106 -4.62 -29.13 -6.01
CA LYS A 106 -4.92 -27.92 -5.25
C LYS A 106 -4.63 -26.69 -6.11
N ARG A 107 -5.59 -25.75 -6.16
CA ARG A 107 -5.44 -24.47 -6.83
C ARG A 107 -5.70 -23.31 -5.88
N LYS A 108 -4.98 -22.22 -6.09
CA LYS A 108 -5.11 -20.99 -5.31
C LYS A 108 -5.93 -20.00 -6.13
N VAL A 109 -7.13 -19.73 -5.64
CA VAL A 109 -8.15 -18.96 -6.35
C VAL A 109 -8.49 -17.72 -5.55
N TRP A 110 -8.62 -16.59 -6.22
CA TRP A 110 -9.09 -15.34 -5.67
C TRP A 110 -10.55 -15.15 -6.04
N GLN A 111 -11.38 -14.86 -5.06
CA GLN A 111 -12.81 -14.61 -5.26
C GLN A 111 -13.25 -13.41 -4.42
N CYS A 112 -14.13 -12.59 -4.98
CA CYS A 112 -14.73 -11.46 -4.28
C CYS A 112 -15.36 -11.91 -2.94
N ASN A 113 -14.97 -11.25 -1.84
CA ASN A 113 -15.47 -11.59 -0.50
C ASN A 113 -16.97 -11.31 -0.34
N ASN A 114 -17.53 -10.41 -1.14
CA ASN A 114 -18.96 -10.10 -1.10
C ASN A 114 -19.84 -11.18 -1.73
N ARG A 115 -19.27 -12.09 -2.55
CA ARG A 115 -20.04 -13.10 -3.28
C ARG A 115 -20.87 -14.01 -2.38
N TYR A 116 -20.30 -14.45 -1.26
CA TYR A 116 -20.97 -15.31 -0.28
C TYR A 116 -20.85 -14.76 1.15
N ARG A 117 -20.89 -13.44 1.30
CA ARG A 117 -20.79 -12.79 2.61
C ARG A 117 -21.93 -13.22 3.54
N ILE A 118 -23.13 -13.40 2.99
CA ILE A 118 -24.29 -13.94 3.67
C ILE A 118 -24.51 -15.37 3.15
N LYS A 119 -24.61 -16.34 4.06
CA LYS A 119 -24.79 -17.75 3.69
C LYS A 119 -26.10 -17.92 2.92
N GLY A 120 -26.02 -18.50 1.73
CA GLY A 120 -27.19 -18.75 0.87
C GLY A 120 -27.61 -17.58 -0.03
N GLN A 121 -26.94 -16.42 0.04
CA GLN A 121 -27.22 -15.29 -0.83
C GLN A 121 -25.99 -14.93 -1.68
N ILE A 122 -26.21 -14.72 -2.97
CA ILE A 122 -25.16 -14.27 -3.89
C ILE A 122 -25.13 -12.75 -3.89
N GLY A 123 -24.12 -12.15 -3.25
CA GLY A 123 -23.99 -10.69 -3.14
C GLY A 123 -23.20 -10.03 -4.29
N CYS A 124 -22.50 -10.80 -5.10
CA CYS A 124 -21.71 -10.31 -6.23
C CYS A 124 -21.55 -11.43 -7.26
N LEU A 125 -21.68 -11.11 -8.55
CA LEU A 125 -21.63 -12.09 -9.64
C LEU A 125 -20.23 -12.23 -10.24
N ASN A 126 -19.29 -11.39 -9.82
CA ASN A 126 -17.91 -11.41 -10.28
C ASN A 126 -17.26 -12.79 -10.14
N ASN A 127 -16.51 -13.14 -11.18
CA ASN A 127 -15.86 -14.41 -11.34
C ASN A 127 -14.67 -14.56 -10.39
N HIS A 128 -14.19 -15.78 -10.30
CA HIS A 128 -12.95 -16.06 -9.60
C HIS A 128 -11.77 -15.99 -10.58
N ILE A 129 -10.59 -15.69 -10.07
CA ILE A 129 -9.35 -15.63 -10.85
C ILE A 129 -8.28 -16.47 -10.17
N ASP A 130 -7.47 -17.21 -10.93
CA ASP A 130 -6.33 -17.95 -10.36
C ASP A 130 -5.21 -16.99 -9.96
N GLU A 131 -4.44 -17.35 -8.92
CA GLU A 131 -3.24 -16.58 -8.50
C GLU A 131 -2.26 -16.38 -9.66
N GLU A 132 -2.05 -17.42 -10.48
CA GLU A 132 -1.18 -17.35 -11.66
C GLU A 132 -1.66 -16.32 -12.71
N MET A 133 -2.98 -16.13 -12.84
CA MET A 133 -3.53 -15.13 -13.76
C MET A 133 -3.32 -13.71 -13.25
N LEU A 134 -3.28 -13.49 -11.93
CA LEU A 134 -2.91 -12.21 -11.34
C LEU A 134 -1.42 -11.90 -11.55
N GLU A 135 -0.55 -12.90 -11.40
CA GLU A 135 0.88 -12.77 -11.71
C GLU A 135 1.09 -12.41 -13.18
N LYS A 136 0.41 -13.11 -14.09
CA LYS A 136 0.42 -12.82 -15.53
C LYS A 136 -0.12 -11.43 -15.85
N ALA A 137 -1.21 -11.00 -15.20
CA ALA A 137 -1.77 -9.67 -15.38
C ALA A 137 -0.76 -8.58 -14.97
N PHE A 138 -0.13 -8.73 -13.80
CA PHE A 138 0.93 -7.81 -13.37
C PHE A 138 2.09 -7.77 -14.37
N MET A 139 2.59 -8.93 -14.82
CA MET A 139 3.69 -9.00 -15.79
C MET A 139 3.29 -8.44 -17.16
N LYS A 140 2.04 -8.61 -17.61
CA LYS A 140 1.52 -8.01 -18.84
C LYS A 140 1.49 -6.48 -18.73
N ALA A 141 1.07 -5.94 -17.59
CA ALA A 141 1.12 -4.50 -17.34
C ALA A 141 2.56 -3.98 -17.33
N VAL A 142 3.49 -4.70 -16.70
CA VAL A 142 4.93 -4.37 -16.74
C VAL A 142 5.47 -4.40 -18.17
N GLY A 143 5.12 -5.41 -18.98
CA GLY A 143 5.51 -5.50 -20.39
C GLY A 143 5.04 -4.29 -21.21
N ILE A 144 3.80 -3.84 -21.02
CA ILE A 144 3.29 -2.62 -21.66
C ILE A 144 4.12 -1.39 -21.26
N LEU A 145 4.49 -1.27 -19.98
CA LEU A 145 5.35 -0.15 -19.54
C LEU A 145 6.77 -0.26 -20.10
N GLN A 146 7.30 -1.46 -20.29
CA GLN A 146 8.59 -1.69 -20.93
C GLN A 146 8.55 -1.34 -22.43
N ASP A 147 7.47 -1.67 -23.14
CA ASP A 147 7.28 -1.32 -24.55
C ASP A 147 7.25 0.20 -24.76
N HIS A 148 6.68 0.93 -23.79
CA HIS A 148 6.61 2.40 -23.77
C HIS A 148 7.71 3.05 -22.93
N ARG A 149 8.91 2.45 -22.87
CA ARG A 149 10.03 2.85 -21.98
C ARG A 149 10.33 4.36 -22.00
N SER A 150 10.41 4.98 -23.18
CA SER A 150 10.73 6.41 -23.30
C SER A 150 9.71 7.29 -22.58
N ASP A 151 8.44 6.97 -22.74
CA ASP A 151 7.33 7.80 -22.26
C ASP A 151 7.17 7.67 -20.75
N VAL A 152 7.27 6.43 -20.23
CA VAL A 152 7.19 6.17 -18.79
C VAL A 152 8.38 6.74 -18.04
N VAL A 153 9.59 6.65 -18.60
CA VAL A 153 10.79 7.27 -17.99
C VAL A 153 10.67 8.79 -17.98
N ALA A 154 10.21 9.41 -19.06
CA ALA A 154 9.96 10.85 -19.09
C ALA A 154 8.91 11.29 -18.06
N LYS A 155 7.86 10.49 -17.86
CA LYS A 155 6.87 10.71 -16.80
C LYS A 155 7.51 10.62 -15.40
N TRP A 156 8.29 9.58 -15.13
CA TRP A 156 8.91 9.39 -13.81
C TRP A 156 9.92 10.50 -13.49
N GLN A 157 10.71 10.95 -14.47
CA GLN A 157 11.61 12.10 -14.31
C GLN A 157 10.85 13.39 -13.94
N LYS A 158 9.68 13.63 -14.54
CA LYS A 158 8.81 14.77 -14.16
C LYS A 158 8.28 14.62 -12.73
N LEU A 159 7.87 13.41 -12.33
CA LEU A 159 7.42 13.14 -10.96
C LEU A 159 8.54 13.33 -9.94
N GLU A 160 9.78 12.99 -10.30
CA GLU A 160 10.95 13.16 -9.43
C GLU A 160 11.31 14.63 -9.14
N GLN A 161 10.97 15.53 -10.07
CA GLN A 161 11.14 16.98 -9.93
C GLN A 161 9.94 17.65 -9.23
N GLY A 162 8.86 16.91 -8.99
CA GLY A 162 7.66 17.42 -8.34
C GLY A 162 7.83 17.64 -6.83
N ALA A 163 6.90 18.42 -6.25
CA ALA A 163 6.87 18.69 -4.82
C ALA A 163 6.31 17.52 -3.97
N ASN A 164 5.60 16.57 -4.59
CA ASN A 164 5.02 15.44 -3.87
C ASN A 164 6.09 14.36 -3.59
N LEU A 165 6.61 14.37 -2.37
CA LEU A 165 7.66 13.45 -1.90
C LEU A 165 7.28 11.96 -2.08
N LEU A 166 6.00 11.63 -1.93
CA LEU A 166 5.53 10.24 -2.06
C LEU A 166 5.54 9.77 -3.52
N HIS A 167 5.09 10.62 -4.45
CA HIS A 167 5.16 10.30 -5.88
C HIS A 167 6.61 10.22 -6.36
N LYS A 168 7.48 11.13 -5.91
CA LYS A 168 8.92 11.08 -6.15
C LYS A 168 9.53 9.77 -5.65
N HIS A 169 9.14 9.31 -4.46
CA HIS A 169 9.60 8.02 -3.92
C HIS A 169 9.18 6.85 -4.81
N TYR A 170 7.90 6.78 -5.21
CA TYR A 170 7.40 5.68 -6.03
C TYR A 170 7.92 5.69 -7.46
N ALA A 171 8.06 6.87 -8.09
CA ALA A 171 8.68 7.00 -9.41
C ALA A 171 10.09 6.38 -9.42
N LYS A 172 10.90 6.61 -8.38
CA LYS A 172 12.21 5.96 -8.22
C LYS A 172 12.12 4.44 -8.06
N GLN A 173 11.06 3.91 -7.45
CA GLN A 173 10.86 2.46 -7.35
C GLN A 173 10.48 1.84 -8.69
N MET A 174 9.78 2.57 -9.57
CA MET A 174 9.31 2.06 -10.86
C MET A 174 10.45 1.63 -11.79
N TYR A 175 11.64 2.23 -11.71
CA TYR A 175 12.75 1.76 -12.56
C TYR A 175 13.11 0.28 -12.36
N GLN A 176 12.80 -0.30 -11.20
CA GLN A 176 13.03 -1.73 -10.93
C GLN A 176 12.18 -2.66 -11.81
N ILE A 177 11.07 -2.19 -12.38
CA ILE A 177 10.23 -3.02 -13.26
C ILE A 177 10.67 -3.00 -14.72
N LEU A 178 11.55 -2.07 -15.13
CA LEU A 178 11.97 -1.97 -16.53
C LEU A 178 12.84 -3.14 -17.00
N ASP A 179 13.53 -3.79 -16.07
CA ASP A 179 14.40 -4.94 -16.34
C ASP A 179 13.87 -6.21 -15.65
N LEU A 180 12.55 -6.26 -15.39
CA LEU A 180 11.89 -7.37 -14.71
C LEU A 180 11.36 -8.40 -15.71
N ASP A 181 11.97 -9.59 -15.74
CA ASP A 181 11.61 -10.67 -16.67
C ASP A 181 10.59 -11.66 -16.09
N LYS A 182 10.49 -11.76 -14.77
CA LYS A 182 9.62 -12.72 -14.07
C LYS A 182 8.94 -12.07 -12.87
N PHE A 183 7.80 -12.64 -12.47
CA PHE A 183 7.08 -12.15 -11.31
C PHE A 183 7.94 -12.19 -10.03
N ASP A 184 8.01 -11.03 -9.35
CA ASP A 184 8.65 -10.87 -8.05
C ASP A 184 7.71 -10.12 -7.10
N GLY A 185 7.22 -10.82 -6.07
CA GLY A 185 6.30 -10.26 -5.08
C GLY A 185 6.91 -9.12 -4.25
N VAL A 186 8.24 -9.05 -4.09
CA VAL A 186 8.91 -7.93 -3.41
C VAL A 186 8.83 -6.67 -4.25
N ILE A 187 9.17 -6.77 -5.54
CA ILE A 187 9.13 -5.65 -6.47
C ILE A 187 7.69 -5.19 -6.65
N MET A 188 6.76 -6.13 -6.89
CA MET A 188 5.33 -5.84 -6.98
C MET A 188 4.83 -5.07 -5.75
N ASN A 189 5.19 -5.45 -4.52
CA ASN A 189 4.77 -4.73 -3.33
C ASN A 189 5.28 -3.28 -3.24
N ARG A 190 6.39 -2.95 -3.91
CA ARG A 190 6.98 -1.60 -3.93
C ARG A 190 6.33 -0.67 -4.95
N VAL A 191 5.66 -1.22 -5.98
CA VAL A 191 5.16 -0.46 -7.13
C VAL A 191 3.66 -0.58 -7.35
N LEU A 192 3.04 -1.71 -7.00
CA LEU A 192 1.62 -1.97 -7.22
C LEU A 192 0.77 -1.36 -6.11
N ASP A 193 -0.19 -0.52 -6.49
CA ASP A 193 -1.21 0.02 -5.60
C ASP A 193 -2.31 -1.04 -5.39
N HIS A 194 -3.04 -1.35 -6.47
CA HIS A 194 -4.06 -2.38 -6.50
C HIS A 194 -4.36 -2.89 -7.92
N ILE A 195 -5.14 -3.97 -8.01
CA ILE A 195 -5.69 -4.55 -9.22
C ILE A 195 -7.20 -4.57 -9.06
N SER A 196 -7.94 -4.00 -10.01
CA SER A 196 -9.40 -4.12 -10.06
C SER A 196 -9.83 -5.07 -11.15
N ILE A 197 -10.81 -5.93 -10.86
CA ILE A 197 -11.33 -6.93 -11.78
C ILE A 197 -12.82 -6.70 -11.95
N SER A 198 -13.27 -6.62 -13.21
CA SER A 198 -14.69 -6.50 -13.53
C SER A 198 -15.38 -7.86 -13.73
N GLU A 199 -16.71 -7.85 -13.69
CA GLU A 199 -17.57 -9.00 -14.01
C GLU A 199 -17.39 -9.48 -15.45
N ALA A 200 -17.07 -8.56 -16.38
CA ALA A 200 -16.74 -8.86 -17.77
C ALA A 200 -15.33 -9.47 -17.95
N GLY A 201 -14.50 -9.49 -16.89
CA GLY A 201 -13.14 -10.01 -16.92
C GLY A 201 -12.07 -9.00 -17.30
N GLN A 202 -12.42 -7.72 -17.50
CA GLN A 202 -11.44 -6.64 -17.66
C GLN A 202 -10.64 -6.48 -16.36
N ILE A 203 -9.31 -6.39 -16.49
CA ILE A 203 -8.38 -6.21 -15.37
C ILE A 203 -7.70 -4.85 -15.53
N VAL A 204 -7.73 -4.04 -14.48
CA VAL A 204 -6.99 -2.78 -14.41
C VAL A 204 -5.92 -2.91 -13.34
N VAL A 205 -4.68 -2.61 -13.71
CA VAL A 205 -3.52 -2.62 -12.81
C VAL A 205 -3.12 -1.18 -12.51
N THR A 206 -3.22 -0.78 -11.25
CA THR A 206 -2.89 0.58 -10.80
C THR A 206 -1.58 0.56 -10.01
N PHE A 207 -0.64 1.41 -10.40
CA PHE A 207 0.66 1.60 -9.74
C PHE A 207 0.62 2.75 -8.73
N LEU A 208 1.48 2.68 -7.72
CA LEU A 208 1.54 3.63 -6.59
C LEU A 208 1.91 5.06 -7.00
N GLU A 209 2.58 5.22 -8.13
CA GLU A 209 2.89 6.52 -8.73
C GLU A 209 1.69 7.14 -9.47
N GLY A 210 0.66 6.34 -9.77
CA GLY A 210 -0.59 6.76 -10.42
C GLY A 210 -0.76 6.32 -11.88
N THR A 211 0.12 5.48 -12.43
CA THR A 211 -0.14 4.85 -13.75
C THR A 211 -1.21 3.76 -13.62
N GLU A 212 -2.13 3.72 -14.57
CA GLU A 212 -3.15 2.69 -14.71
C GLU A 212 -2.96 1.99 -16.05
N VAL A 213 -3.08 0.66 -16.05
CA VAL A 213 -2.96 -0.17 -17.26
C VAL A 213 -4.17 -1.09 -17.34
N ASP A 214 -4.95 -0.92 -18.41
CA ASP A 214 -6.09 -1.75 -18.75
C ASP A 214 -5.64 -2.96 -19.59
N LEU A 215 -6.09 -4.17 -19.23
CA LEU A 215 -5.64 -5.44 -19.81
C LEU A 215 -6.71 -6.28 -20.49
#